data_AF-A0A921F6P0-F1
#
_entry.id   AF-A0A921F6P0-F1
#
_cell.length_a   1.000
_cell.length_b   1.000
_cell.length_c   1.000
_cell.angle_alpha   90.00
_cell.angle_beta   90.00
_cell.angle_gamma   90.00
#
_symmetry.space_group_name_H-M   'P 1'
#
loop_
_entity.id
_entity.type
_entity.pdbx_description
1 polymer ?
#
loop_
_entity_poly.entity_id
_entity_poly.type
_entity_poly.pdbx_seq_one_letter_code
_entity_poly.pdbx_strand_id
1 'polypeptide(L)' 'MDEYEITYWCGVNNDQGEFVTKTVKIEKWFVSQLFTDKPLRFLPFVDEDEHKIVVSTENICQIKEV' A
#
# COMPACT_ATOMS: atom_id res chain seq x y z
N MET A 1 6.76 -18.07 0.96
CA MET A 1 6.27 -16.83 1.58
C MET A 1 5.17 -16.34 0.67
N ASP A 2 3.97 -16.15 1.19
CA ASP A 2 2.89 -15.57 0.40
C ASP A 2 3.09 -14.04 0.41
N GLU A 3 3.44 -13.47 -0.74
CA GLU A 3 3.66 -12.04 -0.91
C GLU A 3 2.43 -11.41 -1.58
N TYR A 4 2.15 -10.15 -1.25
CA TYR A 4 1.13 -9.36 -1.91
C TYR A 4 1.73 -8.09 -2.48
N GLU A 5 1.24 -7.68 -3.65
CA GLU A 5 1.45 -6.36 -4.21
C GLU A 5 0.28 -5.46 -3.79
N ILE A 6 0.60 -4.31 -3.19
CA ILE A 6 -0.38 -3.24 -2.93
C ILE A 6 -0.06 -2.04 -3.80
N THR A 7 -1.10 -1.49 -4.44
CA THR A 7 -1.02 -0.22 -5.16
C THR A 7 -1.78 0.84 -4.38
N TYR A 8 -1.13 1.96 -4.11
CA TYR A 8 -1.70 3.06 -3.34
C TYR A 8 -1.49 4.42 -4.01
N TRP A 9 -2.42 5.34 -3.77
CA TRP A 9 -2.30 6.74 -4.17
C TRP A 9 -1.28 7.47 -3.30
N CYS A 10 -0.29 8.12 -3.92
CA CYS A 10 0.77 8.84 -3.20
C CYS A 10 0.91 10.31 -3.59
N GLY A 11 0.08 10.82 -4.50
CA GLY A 11 0.07 12.23 -4.86
C GLY A 11 -0.65 12.52 -6.16
N VAL A 12 -0.49 13.74 -6.65
CA VAL A 12 -0.95 14.21 -7.95
C VAL A 12 0.23 14.86 -8.66
N ASN A 13 0.47 14.47 -9.90
CA ASN A 13 1.41 15.15 -10.78
C ASN A 13 0.73 16.42 -11.31
N ASN A 14 1.08 17.58 -10.74
CA ASN A 14 0.45 18.86 -11.07
C ASN A 14 0.74 19.33 -12.50
N ASP A 15 1.78 18.83 -13.15
CA ASP A 15 2.11 19.20 -14.53
C ASP A 15 1.23 18.45 -15.55
N GLN A 16 0.78 17.25 -15.22
CA GLN A 16 -0.02 16.38 -16.10
C GLN A 16 -1.48 16.22 -15.63
N GLY A 17 -1.81 16.67 -14.41
CA GLY A 17 -3.13 16.47 -13.79
C GLY A 17 -3.42 15.00 -13.49
N GLU A 18 -2.39 14.15 -13.45
CA GLU A 18 -2.53 12.71 -13.27
C GLU A 18 -2.30 12.33 -11.82
N PHE A 19 -3.11 11.40 -11.33
CA PHE A 19 -2.88 10.84 -10.02
C PHE A 19 -1.67 9.89 -10.04
N VAL A 20 -0.81 10.01 -9.04
CA VAL A 20 0.38 9.17 -8.91
C VAL A 20 0.09 8.01 -7.97
N THR A 21 0.32 6.80 -8.46
CA THR A 21 0.28 5.58 -7.67
C THR A 21 1.66 4.95 -7.56
N LYS A 22 1.88 4.21 -6.47
CA LYS A 22 3.04 3.33 -6.29
C LYS A 22 2.57 1.93 -5.96
N THR A 23 3.31 0.94 -6.44
CA THR A 23 3.11 -0.47 -6.10
C THR A 23 4.27 -0.95 -5.26
N VAL A 24 3.98 -1.64 -4.15
CA VAL A 24 4.99 -2.21 -3.26
C VAL A 24 4.62 -3.63 -2.86
N LYS A 25 5.63 -4.42 -2.51
CA LYS A 25 5.43 -5.77 -1.97
C LYS A 25 5.32 -5.73 -0.46
N ILE A 26 4.36 -6.48 0.07
CA ILE A 26 4.15 -6.64 1.51
C ILE A 26 3.92 -8.10 1.87
N GLU A 27 4.21 -8.44 3.12
CA GLU A 27 3.96 -9.77 3.67
C GLU A 27 2.46 -10.00 3.93
N LYS A 28 2.00 -11.24 3.74
CA LYS A 28 0.60 -11.66 3.95
C LYS A 28 -0.03 -11.26 5.29
N TRP A 29 0.76 -11.21 6.36
CA TRP A 29 0.23 -10.90 7.68
C TRP A 29 -0.29 -9.46 7.75
N PHE A 30 0.28 -8.52 7.01
CA PHE A 30 -0.23 -7.15 6.92
C PHE A 30 -1.58 -7.11 6.22
N VAL A 31 -1.73 -7.84 5.11
CA VAL A 31 -3.00 -7.94 4.37
C VAL A 31 -4.09 -8.56 5.22
N SER A 32 -3.76 -9.59 5.99
CA SER A 32 -4.72 -10.26 6.88
C SER A 32 -5.34 -9.31 7.91
N GLN A 33 -4.59 -8.29 8.36
CA GLN A 33 -5.07 -7.27 9.30
C GLN A 33 -6.08 -6.30 8.67
N LEU A 34 -6.06 -6.12 7.34
CA LEU A 34 -6.99 -5.25 6.62
C LEU A 34 -8.42 -5.80 6.54
N PHE A 35 -8.58 -7.12 6.70
CA PHE A 35 -9.87 -7.81 6.57
C PHE A 35 -10.43 -8.30 7.91
N THR A 36 -9.93 -7.76 9.03
CA THR A 36 -10.44 -8.06 10.37
C THR A 36 -11.63 -7.18 10.74
N ASP A 37 -12.33 -7.51 11.83
CA ASP A 37 -13.45 -6.70 12.36
C ASP A 37 -13.02 -5.27 12.78
N LYS A 38 -11.72 -5.06 13.02
CA LYS A 38 -11.11 -3.77 13.35
C LYS A 38 -9.89 -3.54 12.45
N PRO A 39 -10.11 -3.19 11.18
CA PRO A 39 -9.03 -3.11 10.21
C PRO A 39 -8.05 -2.01 10.59
N LEU A 40 -6.78 -2.24 10.26
CA LEU A 40 -5.76 -1.20 10.38
C LEU A 40 -6.16 0.01 9.53
N ARG A 41 -6.06 1.20 10.10
CA ARG A 41 -6.23 2.46 9.35
C ARG A 41 -4.99 2.83 8.55
N PHE A 42 -3.84 2.29 8.95
CA PHE A 42 -2.56 2.59 8.34
C PHE A 42 -1.76 1.31 8.17
N LEU A 43 -1.07 1.17 7.05
CA LEU A 43 -0.23 0.04 6.73
C LEU A 43 1.22 0.53 6.64
N PRO A 44 2.09 0.13 7.59
CA PRO A 44 3.50 0.45 7.54
C PRO A 44 4.23 -0.58 6.67
N PHE A 45 5.17 -0.13 5.85
CA PHE A 45 6.09 -1.00 5.11
C PHE A 45 7.41 -0.28 4.86
N VAL A 46 8.40 -1.04 4.37
CA VAL A 46 9.70 -0.53 3.95
C VAL A 46 9.75 -0.63 2.44
N ASP A 47 10.05 0.47 1.75
CA ASP A 47 10.19 0.46 0.29
C ASP A 47 11.57 -0.07 -0.16
N GLU A 48 11.80 -0.11 -1.47
CA GLU A 48 13.05 -0.60 -2.07
C GLU A 48 14.28 0.24 -1.68
N ASP A 49 14.08 1.49 -1.26
CA ASP A 49 15.12 2.42 -0.82
C ASP A 49 15.32 2.41 0.71
N GLU A 50 14.77 1.39 1.40
CA GLU A 50 14.77 1.25 2.86
C GLU A 50 14.04 2.36 3.64
N HIS A 51 13.17 3.13 2.98
CA HIS A 51 12.37 4.13 3.65
C HIS A 51 11.18 3.50 4.37
N LYS A 52 10.96 3.92 5.62
CA LYS A 52 9.76 3.57 6.37
C LYS A 52 8.59 4.42 5.88
N ILE A 53 7.66 3.80 5.17
CA ILE A 53 6.45 4.43 4.66
C ILE A 53 5.26 3.98 5.48
N VAL A 54 4.33 4.90 5.74
CA VAL A 54 3.04 4.60 6.34
C VAL A 54 1.95 5.11 5.40
N VAL A 55 1.09 4.21 4.94
CA VAL A 55 0.00 4.54 3.99
C VAL A 55 -1.33 4.36 4.68
N SER A 56 -2.24 5.33 4.53
CA SER A 56 -3.63 5.16 4.96
C SER A 56 -4.30 4.09 4.11
N THR A 57 -5.04 3.18 4.72
CA THR A 57 -5.68 2.06 4.01
C THR A 57 -6.78 2.53 3.06
N GLU A 58 -7.30 3.74 3.26
CA GLU A 58 -8.21 4.41 2.32
C GLU A 58 -7.54 4.79 0.99
N ASN A 59 -6.21 4.92 0.96
CA ASN A 59 -5.46 5.23 -0.25
C ASN A 59 -5.06 3.99 -1.05
N ILE A 60 -5.31 2.78 -0.53
CA ILE A 60 -5.04 1.54 -1.23
C ILE A 60 -6.12 1.34 -2.29
N CYS A 61 -5.71 1.30 -3.56
CA CYS A 61 -6.62 1.13 -4.68
C CYS A 61 -6.61 -0.31 -5.22
N GLN A 62 -5.53 -1.07 -4.98
CA GLN A 62 -5.43 -2.46 -5.42
C GLN A 62 -4.61 -3.30 -4.45
N ILE A 63 -5.01 -4.55 -4.25
CA ILE A 63 -4.27 -5.60 -3.56
C ILE A 63 -4.27 -6.83 -4.45
N LYS A 64 -3.11 -7.44 -4.69
CA LYS A 64 -2.93 -8.61 -5.56
C LYS A 64 -1.99 -9.62 -4.91
N GLU A 65 -2.36 -10.88 -4.93
CA GLU A 65 -1.48 -11.99 -4.49
C GLU A 65 -0.46 -12.32 -5.59
N VAL A 66 0.79 -12.62 -5.20
CA VAL A 66 1.94 -12.90 -6.10
C VAL A 66 2.32 -14.36 -6.07
#